data_AF-A0A9E7EJ60-F1
#
_entry.id   AF-A0A9E7EJ60-F1
#
_cell.length_a   1.000
_cell.length_b   1.000
_cell.length_c   1.000
_cell.angle_alpha   90.00
_cell.angle_beta   90.00
_cell.angle_gamma   90.00
#
_symmetry.space_group_name_H-M   'P 1'
#
loop_
_entity.id
_entity.type
_entity.pdbx_description
1 polymer ?
#
loop_
_entity_poly.entity_id
_entity_poly.type
_entity_poly.pdbx_seq_one_letter_code
_entity_poly.pdbx_strand_id
1 'polypeptide(L)'
;MHAPVYAQADVVNDGRRSSSELVAPDAKSSSTGYMIENGDVGPLAQASDSLIRHNFQNHPGPGKRDELKNHLLDPEIMELCYRSRQQEEEILFLRKQITNACIKELQLLNEKHILERRLSELQIALDERQDDAVASALKELTKKRSYLDENLRLTDNLKVVEEDMYILTSSFLSLLAEYDIRPPVISSSAILYGIKQLYQSMHWKIRYNESVIPELRLYDQHPMDLPGTSTPNQLRASQDFAKIDKKDVDVTLNSEMPYPVAYEKPRDLSSEFHKLVQVLLSTKLLIYFLSAVWFLDTF
;
A
#
# COMPACT_ATOMS: atom_id res chain seq x y z
N MET A 1 -32.78 -30.63 23.25
CA MET A 1 -33.00 -29.91 24.52
C MET A 1 -31.73 -29.12 24.83
N HIS A 2 -31.90 -27.82 25.05
CA HIS A 2 -30.95 -26.83 25.56
C HIS A 2 -29.68 -26.49 24.78
N ALA A 3 -29.79 -25.42 23.99
CA ALA A 3 -28.82 -24.33 23.98
C ALA A 3 -28.81 -23.59 25.33
N PRO A 4 -27.78 -22.78 25.60
CA PRO A 4 -27.99 -21.32 25.63
C PRO A 4 -26.94 -20.62 24.73
N VAL A 5 -27.24 -19.63 23.88
CA VAL A 5 -27.98 -18.34 24.02
C VAL A 5 -27.19 -17.27 24.78
N TYR A 6 -26.51 -16.45 23.96
CA TYR A 6 -26.46 -14.98 23.87
C TYR A 6 -26.05 -14.06 25.04
N ALA A 7 -25.38 -12.99 24.58
CA ALA A 7 -25.26 -11.63 25.12
C ALA A 7 -24.04 -11.39 26.05
N GLN A 8 -23.29 -10.30 25.97
CA GLN A 8 -23.52 -9.03 25.29
C GLN A 8 -22.20 -8.28 25.08
N ALA A 9 -22.19 -7.41 24.07
CA ALA A 9 -21.15 -6.42 23.82
C ALA A 9 -21.03 -5.42 24.97
N ASP A 10 -19.79 -5.04 25.30
CA ASP A 10 -19.49 -3.74 25.91
C ASP A 10 -18.61 -2.94 24.96
N VAL A 11 -19.29 -2.08 24.20
CA VAL A 11 -18.70 -0.87 23.63
C VAL A 11 -18.65 0.14 24.76
N VAL A 12 -17.45 0.41 25.27
CA VAL A 12 -17.17 1.65 26.01
C VAL A 12 -16.16 2.44 25.18
N ASN A 13 -16.73 3.31 24.35
CA ASN A 13 -16.08 4.53 23.91
C ASN A 13 -16.22 5.54 25.05
N ASP A 14 -15.12 5.88 25.71
CA ASP A 14 -15.02 7.18 26.37
C ASP A 14 -13.61 7.73 26.16
N GLY A 15 -13.54 8.71 25.26
CA GLY A 15 -12.42 9.61 25.19
C GLY A 15 -12.66 10.76 26.14
N ARG A 16 -11.77 10.92 27.14
CA ARG A 16 -11.29 12.24 27.60
C ARG A 16 -10.15 12.12 28.61
N ARG A 17 -8.99 12.64 28.17
CA ARG A 17 -8.06 13.52 28.92
C ARG A 17 -7.73 13.15 30.37
N SER A 18 -6.49 12.70 30.58
CA SER A 18 -5.53 13.32 31.54
C SER A 18 -4.14 12.75 31.27
N SER A 19 -3.31 13.48 30.52
CA SER A 19 -2.11 14.17 31.02
C SER A 19 -1.26 13.33 31.96
N SER A 20 -0.19 12.76 31.42
CA SER A 20 0.99 12.31 32.16
C SER A 20 2.22 12.70 31.33
N GLU A 21 2.46 14.01 31.33
CA GLU A 21 3.76 14.65 31.57
C GLU A 21 5.00 13.76 31.42
N LEU A 22 5.54 13.72 30.20
CA LEU A 22 6.96 13.45 29.96
C LEU A 22 7.58 14.72 29.39
N VAL A 23 8.09 15.49 30.35
CA VAL A 23 9.05 16.59 30.30
C VAL A 23 9.79 16.72 28.96
N ALA A 24 9.45 17.78 28.23
CA ALA A 24 10.35 18.39 27.26
C ALA A 24 11.55 19.00 28.00
N PRO A 25 12.80 18.81 27.55
CA PRO A 25 13.87 19.68 27.96
C PRO A 25 13.90 20.85 26.97
N ASP A 26 13.22 21.94 27.32
CA ASP A 26 13.44 23.21 26.65
C ASP A 26 14.23 24.15 27.57
N ALA A 27 15.23 24.77 26.97
CA ALA A 27 15.96 25.96 27.40
C ALA A 27 16.68 25.97 28.77
N LYS A 28 17.98 25.65 28.73
CA LYS A 28 19.02 26.57 29.27
C LYS A 28 20.16 26.73 28.27
N SER A 29 19.94 27.67 27.36
CA SER A 29 20.99 28.53 26.84
C SER A 29 21.76 29.13 28.03
N SER A 30 23.04 28.79 28.15
CA SER A 30 24.00 29.61 28.90
C SER A 30 24.80 30.43 27.89
N SER A 31 24.11 31.39 27.27
CA SER A 31 24.75 32.59 26.74
C SER A 31 25.20 33.43 27.94
N THR A 32 26.44 33.24 28.38
CA THR A 32 27.16 34.31 29.08
C THR A 32 27.66 35.25 28.01
N GLY A 33 26.77 36.13 27.56
CA GLY A 33 27.14 37.32 26.82
C GLY A 33 27.88 38.27 27.73
N TYR A 34 29.17 38.45 27.50
CA TYR A 34 29.76 39.77 27.69
C TYR A 34 29.34 40.61 26.48
N MET A 35 28.44 41.54 26.74
CA MET A 35 28.16 42.70 25.91
C MET A 35 29.47 43.47 25.69
N ILE A 36 29.92 43.60 24.45
CA ILE A 36 30.44 44.89 23.95
C ILE A 36 29.82 45.10 22.57
N GLU A 37 28.70 45.79 22.63
CA GLU A 37 28.11 46.74 21.69
C GLU A 37 29.00 47.17 20.50
N ASN A 38 28.49 46.96 19.30
CA ASN A 38 28.96 47.62 18.08
C ASN A 38 28.52 49.08 18.11
N GLY A 39 29.48 49.99 18.29
CA GLY A 39 29.34 51.40 17.96
C GLY A 39 29.97 51.69 16.60
N ASP A 40 29.13 51.93 15.61
CA ASP A 40 29.47 52.67 14.39
C ASP A 40 30.05 54.04 14.76
N VAL A 41 31.29 54.32 14.34
CA VAL A 41 31.81 55.69 14.27
C VAL A 41 32.68 55.82 13.02
N GLY A 42 32.21 56.66 12.10
CA GLY A 42 32.96 57.15 10.95
C GLY A 42 34.23 57.94 11.32
N PRO A 43 34.92 58.51 10.33
CA PRO A 43 36.31 58.92 10.45
C PRO A 43 36.46 60.29 11.09
N LEU A 44 37.17 60.41 12.23
CA LEU A 44 37.77 61.69 12.62
C LEU A 44 38.86 61.59 13.71
N ALA A 45 39.90 62.40 13.46
CA ALA A 45 40.69 63.19 14.42
C ALA A 45 41.55 62.51 15.50
N GLN A 46 42.86 62.74 15.33
CA GLN A 46 43.71 63.46 16.28
C GLN A 46 43.59 63.06 17.76
N ALA A 47 44.52 62.22 18.20
CA ALA A 47 45.15 62.39 19.50
C ALA A 47 46.66 62.29 19.30
N SER A 48 47.30 63.44 19.39
CA SER A 48 48.73 63.61 19.49
C SER A 48 49.23 62.80 20.68
N ASP A 49 50.21 61.91 20.46
CA ASP A 49 51.18 61.68 21.52
C ASP A 49 52.59 61.59 20.94
N SER A 50 53.38 62.54 21.40
CA SER A 50 54.72 62.81 20.94
C SER A 50 55.67 61.80 21.57
N LEU A 51 56.09 60.79 20.79
CA LEU A 51 57.30 60.04 21.11
C LEU A 51 58.40 60.42 20.12
N ILE A 52 59.03 61.55 20.44
CA ILE A 52 60.43 61.89 20.21
C ILE A 52 61.07 61.13 19.03
N ARG A 53 60.75 61.60 17.83
CA ARG A 53 61.55 61.33 16.64
C ARG A 53 62.83 62.16 16.81
N HIS A 54 63.90 61.54 17.31
CA HIS A 54 65.22 62.15 17.31
C HIS A 54 65.62 62.40 15.85
N ASN A 55 65.45 63.64 15.42
CA ASN A 55 65.90 64.15 14.15
C ASN A 55 67.43 64.20 14.20
N PHE A 56 68.11 63.15 13.71
CA PHE A 56 69.55 63.20 13.49
C PHE A 56 69.83 63.97 12.21
N GLN A 57 69.68 65.30 12.29
CA GLN A 57 70.30 66.21 11.34
C GLN A 57 71.77 66.37 11.70
N ASN A 58 72.55 65.31 11.41
CA ASN A 58 74.00 65.35 11.51
C ASN A 58 74.58 65.46 10.11
N HIS A 59 75.04 66.67 9.76
CA HIS A 59 76.01 66.84 8.68
C HIS A 59 77.26 66.00 9.03
N PRO A 60 77.68 65.01 8.22
CA PRO A 60 78.86 64.24 8.55
C PRO A 60 80.10 65.07 8.19
N GLY A 61 80.75 65.62 9.22
CA GLY A 61 82.15 66.03 9.10
C GLY A 61 83.03 64.82 8.75
N PRO A 62 84.14 65.01 8.02
CA PRO A 62 84.88 63.92 7.37
C PRO A 62 85.57 62.92 8.31
N GLY A 63 85.47 63.08 9.64
CA GLY A 63 86.15 62.23 10.63
C GLY A 63 85.30 61.17 11.36
N LYS A 64 83.97 61.14 11.21
CA LYS A 64 83.09 60.19 11.95
C LYS A 64 82.66 58.95 11.18
N ARG A 65 83.10 58.82 9.93
CA ARG A 65 82.77 57.67 9.07
C ARG A 65 83.57 56.43 9.46
N ASP A 66 84.75 56.61 10.04
CA ASP A 66 85.66 55.50 10.37
C ASP A 66 85.33 54.86 11.74
N GLU A 67 84.85 55.62 12.73
CA GLU A 67 84.40 55.06 14.02
C GLU A 67 83.12 54.21 13.90
N LEU A 68 82.16 54.64 13.08
CA LEU A 68 80.97 53.83 12.77
C LEU A 68 81.32 52.53 12.03
N LYS A 69 82.38 52.57 11.21
CA LYS A 69 82.88 51.41 10.47
C LYS A 69 83.59 50.41 11.38
N ASN A 70 84.30 50.90 12.40
CA ASN A 70 85.00 50.07 13.39
C ASN A 70 84.03 49.38 14.38
N HIS A 71 82.91 50.02 14.74
CA HIS A 71 81.84 49.35 15.49
C HIS A 71 81.04 48.34 14.65
N LEU A 72 80.90 48.56 13.34
CA LEU A 72 80.24 47.61 12.43
C LEU A 72 81.04 46.30 12.25
N LEU A 73 82.35 46.33 12.53
CA LEU A 73 83.26 45.18 12.51
C LEU A 73 83.33 44.42 13.84
N ASP A 74 82.51 44.81 14.83
CA ASP A 74 82.37 44.07 16.08
C ASP A 74 81.79 42.67 15.80
N PRO A 75 82.52 41.58 16.13
CA PRO A 75 82.07 40.22 15.87
C PRO A 75 80.68 39.91 16.45
N GLU A 76 80.34 40.53 17.59
CA GLU A 76 79.04 40.35 18.25
C GLU A 76 77.88 40.95 17.43
N ILE A 77 78.10 42.14 16.84
CA ILE A 77 77.09 42.79 15.98
C ILE A 77 76.90 42.00 14.68
N MET A 78 77.97 41.45 14.11
CA MET A 78 77.90 40.60 12.92
C MET A 78 77.15 39.28 13.17
N GLU A 79 77.37 38.63 14.32
CA GLU A 79 76.64 37.42 14.72
C GLU A 79 75.15 37.69 14.93
N LEU A 80 74.81 38.80 15.59
CA LEU A 80 73.42 39.22 15.77
C LEU A 80 72.74 39.50 14.42
N CYS A 81 73.42 40.15 13.48
CA CYS A 81 72.88 40.37 12.13
C CYS A 81 72.65 39.06 11.37
N TYR A 82 73.54 38.08 11.51
CA TYR A 82 73.37 36.75 10.91
C TYR A 82 72.15 36.02 11.49
N ARG A 83 72.00 36.00 12.82
CA ARG A 83 70.83 35.40 13.49
C ARG A 83 69.54 36.11 13.11
N SER A 84 69.53 37.44 13.05
CA SER A 84 68.38 38.23 12.61
C SER A 84 67.95 37.86 11.19
N ARG A 85 68.91 37.66 10.28
CA ARG A 85 68.61 37.27 8.90
C ARG A 85 68.04 35.85 8.81
N GLN A 86 68.60 34.90 9.56
CA GLN A 86 68.09 33.53 9.62
C GLN A 86 66.65 33.49 10.14
N GLN A 87 66.36 34.27 11.19
CA GLN A 87 65.01 34.41 11.73
C GLN A 87 64.05 35.02 10.70
N GLU A 88 64.49 36.03 9.93
CA GLU A 88 63.66 36.62 8.87
C GLU A 88 63.32 35.60 7.78
N GLU A 89 64.29 34.79 7.34
CA GLU A 89 64.08 33.72 6.36
C GLU A 89 63.12 32.65 6.88
N GLU A 90 63.23 32.26 8.15
CA GLU A 90 62.30 31.33 8.81
C GLU A 90 60.89 31.92 8.90
N ILE A 91 60.74 33.19 9.29
CA ILE A 91 59.45 33.89 9.34
C ILE A 91 58.79 33.89 7.95
N LEU A 92 59.55 34.18 6.89
CA LEU A 92 59.03 34.16 5.52
C LEU A 92 58.60 32.74 5.11
N PHE A 93 59.38 31.73 5.46
CA PHE A 93 59.04 30.34 5.18
C PHE A 93 57.77 29.89 5.92
N LEU A 94 57.66 30.18 7.22
CA LEU A 94 56.48 29.87 8.03
C LEU A 94 55.23 30.59 7.52
N ARG A 95 55.34 31.89 7.17
CA ARG A 95 54.23 32.64 6.56
C ARG A 95 53.77 32.00 5.26
N LYS A 96 54.69 31.54 4.41
CA LYS A 96 54.34 30.80 3.18
C LYS A 96 53.60 29.50 3.49
N GLN A 97 54.05 28.74 4.49
CA GLN A 97 53.37 27.51 4.90
C GLN A 97 51.96 27.79 5.42
N ILE A 98 51.79 28.84 6.24
CA ILE A 98 50.48 29.26 6.76
C ILE A 98 49.54 29.61 5.60
N THR A 99 49.97 30.46 4.66
CA THR A 99 49.14 30.82 3.50
C THR A 99 48.73 29.59 2.68
N ASN A 100 49.67 28.68 2.42
CA ASN A 100 49.37 27.45 1.69
C ASN A 100 48.40 26.54 2.45
N ALA A 101 48.52 26.44 3.78
CA ALA A 101 47.61 25.69 4.61
C ALA A 101 46.20 26.31 4.59
N CYS A 102 46.09 27.64 4.73
CA CYS A 102 44.80 28.33 4.66
C CYS A 102 44.09 28.14 3.32
N ILE A 103 44.82 28.15 2.21
CA ILE A 103 44.22 27.89 0.87
C ILE A 103 43.66 26.46 0.81
N LYS A 104 44.39 25.46 1.31
CA LYS A 104 43.92 24.07 1.34
C LYS A 104 42.71 23.89 2.25
N GLU A 105 42.71 24.54 3.42
CA GLU A 105 41.58 24.52 4.34
C GLU A 105 40.31 25.10 3.68
N LEU A 106 40.44 26.21 2.95
CA LEU A 106 39.32 26.80 2.22
C LEU A 106 38.80 25.88 1.10
N GLN A 107 39.70 25.18 0.39
CA GLN A 107 39.31 24.19 -0.62
C GLN A 107 38.53 23.03 0.00
N LEU A 108 39.05 22.45 1.09
CA LEU A 108 38.38 21.36 1.81
C LEU A 108 37.04 21.79 2.40
N LEU A 109 36.93 23.02 2.90
CA LEU A 109 35.68 23.56 3.42
C LEU A 109 34.63 23.70 2.30
N ASN A 110 35.04 24.16 1.12
CA ASN A 110 34.15 24.23 -0.04
C ASN A 110 33.69 22.83 -0.50
N GLU A 111 34.61 21.87 -0.58
CA GLU A 111 34.29 20.48 -0.92
C GLU A 111 33.32 19.88 0.10
N LYS A 112 33.58 20.08 1.40
CA LYS A 112 32.68 19.68 2.48
C LYS A 112 31.27 20.21 2.24
N HIS A 113 31.10 21.50 2.00
CA HIS A 113 29.77 22.10 1.78
C HIS A 113 29.06 21.55 0.53
N ILE A 114 29.79 21.22 -0.53
CA ILE A 114 29.22 20.57 -1.72
C ILE A 114 28.75 19.16 -1.37
N LEU A 115 29.55 18.40 -0.63
CA LEU A 115 29.22 17.03 -0.22
C LEU A 115 28.02 17.00 0.75
N GLU A 116 27.97 17.91 1.72
CA GLU A 116 26.84 18.07 2.63
C GLU A 116 25.54 18.33 1.86
N ARG A 117 25.57 19.24 0.86
CA ARG A 117 24.40 19.50 0.02
C ARG A 117 23.94 18.25 -0.75
N ARG A 118 24.88 17.54 -1.38
CA ARG A 118 24.58 16.31 -2.14
C ARG A 118 24.03 15.21 -1.25
N LEU A 119 24.56 15.09 -0.03
CA LEU A 119 24.07 14.12 0.95
C LEU A 119 22.61 14.43 1.31
N SER A 120 22.29 15.70 1.60
CA SER A 120 20.90 16.10 1.87
C SER A 120 19.97 15.86 0.69
N GLU A 121 20.39 16.17 -0.54
CA GLU A 121 19.64 15.89 -1.76
C GLU A 121 19.36 14.37 -1.93
N LEU A 122 20.38 13.54 -1.70
CA LEU A 122 20.24 12.08 -1.76
C LEU A 122 19.32 11.53 -0.67
N GLN A 123 19.35 12.09 0.54
CA GLN A 123 18.44 11.70 1.62
C GLN A 123 16.99 11.98 1.24
N ILE A 124 16.69 13.19 0.74
CA ILE A 124 15.34 13.55 0.29
C ILE A 124 14.86 12.61 -0.84
N ALA A 125 15.70 12.39 -1.85
CA ALA A 125 15.34 11.51 -2.97
C ALA A 125 15.15 10.04 -2.54
N LEU A 126 15.89 9.58 -1.53
CA LEU A 126 15.72 8.25 -0.97
C LEU A 126 14.39 8.12 -0.22
N ASP A 127 14.07 9.09 0.62
CA ASP A 127 12.83 9.12 1.40
C ASP A 127 11.61 9.16 0.48
N GLU A 128 11.62 10.05 -0.54
CA GLU A 128 10.56 10.11 -1.57
C GLU A 128 10.39 8.77 -2.29
N ARG A 129 11.50 8.14 -2.71
CA ARG A 129 11.45 6.84 -3.39
C ARG A 129 10.92 5.73 -2.49
N GLN A 130 11.27 5.77 -1.20
CA GLN A 130 10.80 4.79 -0.23
C GLN A 130 9.30 4.94 0.03
N ASP A 131 8.82 6.17 0.18
CA ASP A 131 7.40 6.47 0.36
C ASP A 131 6.58 6.04 -0.86
N ASP A 132 7.06 6.32 -2.08
CA ASP A 132 6.42 5.88 -3.32
C ASP A 132 6.33 4.35 -3.42
N ALA A 133 7.41 3.64 -3.06
CA ALA A 133 7.44 2.19 -3.06
C ALA A 133 6.43 1.61 -2.04
N VAL A 134 6.38 2.17 -0.84
CA VAL A 134 5.44 1.77 0.22
C VAL A 134 3.99 2.05 -0.21
N ALA A 135 3.71 3.24 -0.75
CA ALA A 135 2.38 3.62 -1.21
C ALA A 135 1.88 2.72 -2.35
N SER A 136 2.76 2.39 -3.30
CA SER A 136 2.47 1.47 -4.40
C SER A 136 2.15 0.05 -3.89
N ALA A 137 3.00 -0.49 -3.00
CA ALA A 137 2.78 -1.79 -2.39
C ALA A 137 1.47 -1.83 -1.58
N LEU A 138 1.19 -0.79 -0.79
CA LEU A 138 -0.03 -0.68 -0.01
C LEU A 138 -1.28 -0.62 -0.90
N LYS A 139 -1.23 0.10 -2.01
CA LYS A 139 -2.32 0.15 -3.00
C LYS A 139 -2.59 -1.22 -3.61
N GLU A 140 -1.54 -1.96 -3.97
CA GLU A 140 -1.68 -3.32 -4.51
C GLU A 140 -2.25 -4.30 -3.47
N LEU A 141 -1.77 -4.23 -2.22
CA LEU A 141 -2.28 -5.03 -1.11
C LEU A 141 -3.75 -4.72 -0.82
N THR A 142 -4.14 -3.46 -0.83
CA THR A 142 -5.54 -3.03 -0.64
C THR A 142 -6.43 -3.59 -1.75
N LYS A 143 -5.97 -3.57 -3.00
CA LYS A 143 -6.68 -4.17 -4.13
C LYS A 143 -6.81 -5.69 -3.95
N LYS A 144 -5.74 -6.38 -3.60
CA LYS A 144 -5.77 -7.84 -3.32
C LYS A 144 -6.73 -8.18 -2.19
N ARG A 145 -6.74 -7.39 -1.12
CA ARG A 145 -7.70 -7.54 -0.02
C ARG A 145 -9.15 -7.43 -0.51
N SER A 146 -9.48 -6.42 -1.32
CA SER A 146 -10.84 -6.30 -1.85
C SER A 146 -11.30 -7.51 -2.68
N TYR A 147 -10.38 -8.15 -3.42
CA TYR A 147 -10.71 -9.37 -4.16
C TYR A 147 -10.95 -10.56 -3.25
N LEU A 148 -10.20 -10.66 -2.15
CA LEU A 148 -10.42 -11.71 -1.15
C LEU A 148 -11.74 -11.52 -0.42
N ASP A 149 -12.07 -10.28 -0.03
CA ASP A 149 -13.34 -9.96 0.62
C ASP A 149 -14.54 -10.29 -0.29
N GLU A 150 -14.42 -9.99 -1.60
CA GLU A 150 -15.43 -10.36 -2.59
C GLU A 150 -15.55 -11.88 -2.77
N ASN A 151 -14.42 -12.59 -2.84
CA ASN A 151 -14.42 -14.05 -2.98
C ASN A 151 -15.05 -14.73 -1.75
N LEU A 152 -14.78 -14.21 -0.55
CA LEU A 152 -15.44 -14.67 0.67
C LEU A 152 -16.95 -14.48 0.59
N ARG A 153 -17.41 -13.29 0.19
CA ARG A 153 -18.84 -13.01 -0.01
C ARG A 153 -19.49 -13.95 -1.03
N LEU A 154 -18.83 -14.17 -2.16
CA LEU A 154 -19.31 -15.10 -3.20
C LEU A 154 -19.35 -16.55 -2.69
N THR A 155 -18.36 -16.96 -1.90
CA THR A 155 -18.32 -18.29 -1.27
C THR A 155 -19.48 -18.48 -0.31
N ASP A 156 -19.79 -17.47 0.51
CA ASP A 156 -20.92 -17.55 1.44
C ASP A 156 -22.27 -17.57 0.70
N ASN A 157 -22.43 -16.77 -0.35
CA ASN A 157 -23.61 -16.85 -1.23
C ASN A 157 -23.75 -18.23 -1.88
N LEU A 158 -22.63 -18.84 -2.31
CA LEU A 158 -22.64 -20.16 -2.92
C LEU A 158 -23.11 -21.24 -1.93
N LYS A 159 -22.67 -21.18 -0.66
CA LYS A 159 -23.15 -22.10 0.39
C LYS A 159 -24.66 -22.01 0.60
N VAL A 160 -25.20 -20.79 0.64
CA VAL A 160 -26.65 -20.58 0.78
C VAL A 160 -27.41 -21.23 -0.39
N VAL A 161 -26.95 -21.00 -1.63
CA VAL A 161 -27.56 -21.60 -2.82
C VAL A 161 -27.44 -23.14 -2.82
N GLU A 162 -26.31 -23.68 -2.36
CA GLU A 162 -26.11 -25.12 -2.25
C GLU A 162 -27.05 -25.76 -1.22
N GLU A 163 -27.29 -25.10 -0.09
CA GLU A 163 -28.26 -25.51 0.92
C GLU A 163 -29.69 -25.49 0.38
N ASP A 164 -30.10 -24.41 -0.31
CA ASP A 164 -31.41 -24.33 -0.97
C ASP A 164 -31.59 -25.44 -2.00
N MET A 165 -30.56 -25.70 -2.80
CA MET A 165 -30.55 -26.79 -3.78
C MET A 165 -30.64 -28.17 -3.14
N TYR A 166 -30.00 -28.37 -1.99
CA TYR A 166 -30.09 -29.61 -1.21
C TYR A 166 -31.51 -29.83 -0.68
N ILE A 167 -32.13 -28.80 -0.10
CA ILE A 167 -33.53 -28.85 0.38
C ILE A 167 -34.47 -29.15 -0.79
N LEU A 168 -34.33 -28.46 -1.92
CA LEU A 168 -35.17 -28.68 -3.09
C LEU A 168 -35.03 -30.10 -3.66
N THR A 169 -33.78 -30.56 -3.80
CA THR A 169 -33.47 -31.89 -4.32
C THR A 169 -34.01 -32.99 -3.42
N SER A 170 -33.84 -32.88 -2.11
CA SER A 170 -34.35 -33.86 -1.14
C SER A 170 -35.88 -33.90 -1.11
N SER A 171 -36.55 -32.75 -1.25
CA SER A 171 -38.01 -32.67 -1.37
C SER A 171 -38.51 -33.39 -2.62
N PHE A 172 -37.92 -33.12 -3.79
CA PHE A 172 -38.29 -33.82 -5.03
C PHE A 172 -38.02 -35.32 -4.97
N LEU A 173 -36.89 -35.73 -4.41
CA LEU A 173 -36.58 -37.15 -4.24
C LEU A 173 -37.58 -37.84 -3.31
N SER A 174 -37.98 -37.18 -2.22
CA SER A 174 -39.01 -37.71 -1.31
C SER A 174 -40.36 -37.85 -2.02
N LEU A 175 -40.79 -36.81 -2.75
CA LEU A 175 -42.02 -36.86 -3.54
C LEU A 175 -41.99 -37.98 -4.58
N LEU A 176 -40.88 -38.16 -5.30
CA LEU A 176 -40.78 -39.24 -6.30
C LEU A 176 -40.78 -40.64 -5.66
N ALA A 177 -40.18 -40.77 -4.46
CA ALA A 177 -40.18 -42.02 -3.71
C ALA A 177 -41.59 -42.44 -3.26
N GLU A 178 -42.48 -41.50 -2.93
CA GLU A 178 -43.88 -41.79 -2.59
C GLU A 178 -44.66 -42.47 -3.74
N TYR A 179 -44.21 -42.31 -4.99
CA TYR A 179 -44.82 -42.89 -6.18
C TYR A 179 -43.96 -44.00 -6.81
N ASP A 180 -43.00 -44.55 -6.08
CA ASP A 180 -42.06 -45.58 -6.51
C ASP A 180 -41.23 -45.21 -7.77
N ILE A 181 -41.10 -43.91 -8.06
CA ILE A 181 -40.26 -43.40 -9.15
C ILE A 181 -38.86 -43.15 -8.60
N ARG A 182 -37.90 -44.02 -8.93
CA ARG A 182 -36.51 -43.85 -8.50
C ARG A 182 -35.64 -43.33 -9.66
N PRO A 183 -35.10 -42.09 -9.58
CA PRO A 183 -34.13 -41.62 -10.55
C PRO A 183 -32.87 -42.49 -10.52
N PRO A 184 -32.28 -42.82 -11.67
CA PRO A 184 -31.05 -43.63 -11.73
C PRO A 184 -29.82 -42.88 -11.22
N VAL A 185 -29.82 -41.55 -11.32
CA VAL A 185 -28.76 -40.65 -10.84
C VAL A 185 -29.42 -39.43 -10.19
N ILE A 186 -28.85 -38.92 -9.11
CA ILE A 186 -29.28 -37.68 -8.46
C ILE A 186 -28.69 -36.49 -9.26
N SER A 187 -29.23 -36.29 -10.46
CA SER A 187 -28.92 -35.15 -11.32
C SER A 187 -30.19 -34.39 -11.64
N SER A 188 -30.09 -33.08 -11.85
CA SER A 188 -31.26 -32.22 -12.10
C SER A 188 -32.10 -32.72 -13.27
N SER A 189 -31.46 -33.18 -14.35
CA SER A 189 -32.15 -33.72 -15.53
C SER A 189 -32.90 -35.03 -15.23
N ALA A 190 -32.30 -35.93 -14.44
CA ALA A 190 -32.92 -37.20 -14.09
C ALA A 190 -34.07 -37.02 -13.10
N ILE A 191 -33.92 -36.13 -12.12
CA ILE A 191 -34.99 -35.73 -11.19
C ILE A 191 -36.13 -35.08 -11.97
N LEU A 192 -35.84 -34.13 -12.86
CA LEU A 192 -36.84 -33.46 -13.70
C LEU A 192 -37.60 -34.45 -14.59
N TYR A 193 -36.91 -35.44 -15.15
CA TYR A 193 -37.56 -36.51 -15.92
C TYR A 193 -38.48 -37.35 -15.05
N GLY A 194 -38.07 -37.71 -13.82
CA GLY A 194 -38.93 -38.37 -12.85
C GLY A 194 -40.18 -37.57 -12.50
N ILE A 195 -40.03 -36.27 -12.26
CA ILE A 195 -41.17 -35.36 -11.96
C ILE A 195 -42.12 -35.27 -13.15
N LYS A 196 -41.58 -35.19 -14.38
CA LYS A 196 -42.41 -35.21 -15.60
C LYS A 196 -43.19 -36.52 -15.71
N GLN A 197 -42.56 -37.67 -15.44
CA GLN A 197 -43.26 -38.96 -15.43
C GLN A 197 -44.37 -38.99 -14.38
N LEU A 198 -44.09 -38.50 -13.16
CA LEU A 198 -45.09 -38.38 -12.10
C LEU A 198 -46.28 -37.52 -12.54
N TYR A 199 -46.01 -36.32 -13.07
CA TYR A 199 -47.04 -35.42 -13.58
C TYR A 199 -47.90 -36.08 -14.66
N GLN A 200 -47.27 -36.72 -15.65
CA GLN A 200 -47.99 -37.41 -16.71
C GLN A 200 -48.84 -38.54 -16.15
N SER A 201 -48.31 -39.34 -15.22
CA SER A 201 -49.04 -40.44 -14.57
C SER A 201 -50.27 -39.94 -13.81
N MET A 202 -50.14 -38.89 -13.01
CA MET A 202 -51.27 -38.30 -12.28
C MET A 202 -52.31 -37.71 -13.24
N HIS A 203 -51.87 -36.99 -14.27
CA HIS A 203 -52.75 -36.42 -15.28
C HIS A 203 -53.53 -37.50 -16.05
N TRP A 204 -52.88 -38.60 -16.43
CA TRP A 204 -53.56 -39.74 -17.06
C TRP A 204 -54.57 -40.41 -16.13
N LYS A 205 -54.24 -40.63 -14.84
CA LYS A 205 -55.17 -41.18 -13.84
C LYS A 205 -56.41 -40.30 -13.65
N ILE A 206 -56.24 -38.99 -13.60
CA ILE A 206 -57.36 -38.04 -13.47
C ILE A 206 -58.27 -38.12 -14.70
N ARG A 207 -57.70 -38.02 -15.92
CA ARG A 207 -58.50 -38.08 -17.15
C ARG A 207 -59.20 -39.42 -17.35
N TYR A 208 -58.52 -40.52 -17.02
CA TYR A 208 -59.11 -41.85 -17.03
C TYR A 208 -60.33 -41.91 -16.09
N ASN A 209 -60.17 -41.48 -14.83
CA ASN A 209 -61.27 -41.44 -13.87
C ASN A 209 -62.42 -40.54 -14.33
N GLU A 210 -62.15 -39.36 -14.88
CA GLU A 210 -63.19 -38.48 -15.45
C GLU A 210 -63.94 -39.10 -16.64
N SER A 211 -63.29 -39.95 -17.45
CA SER A 211 -63.94 -40.67 -18.55
C SER A 211 -64.69 -41.93 -18.12
N VAL A 212 -64.25 -42.59 -17.05
CA VAL A 212 -64.77 -43.89 -16.60
C VAL A 212 -65.86 -43.75 -15.53
N ILE A 213 -65.81 -42.71 -14.69
CA ILE A 213 -66.84 -42.44 -13.67
C ILE A 213 -68.24 -42.14 -14.26
N PRO A 214 -68.39 -41.45 -15.40
CA PRO A 214 -69.69 -41.32 -16.08
C PRO A 214 -70.19 -42.65 -16.65
N GLU A 215 -69.31 -43.49 -17.18
CA GLU A 215 -69.68 -44.79 -17.76
C GLU A 215 -70.10 -45.79 -16.69
N LEU A 216 -69.43 -45.85 -15.53
CA LEU A 216 -69.88 -46.67 -14.40
C LEU A 216 -71.18 -46.16 -13.75
N ARG A 217 -71.43 -44.85 -13.77
CA ARG A 217 -72.73 -44.29 -13.31
C ARG A 217 -73.88 -44.52 -14.30
N LEU A 218 -73.58 -44.89 -15.54
CA LEU A 218 -74.57 -45.16 -16.60
C LEU A 218 -75.07 -46.61 -16.61
N TYR A 219 -74.41 -47.54 -15.91
CA TYR A 219 -74.85 -48.94 -15.84
C TYR A 219 -75.70 -49.29 -14.61
N ASP A 220 -75.81 -48.40 -13.61
CA ASP A 220 -76.59 -48.65 -12.39
C ASP A 220 -77.98 -48.00 -12.37
N GLN A 221 -78.43 -47.37 -13.45
CA GLN A 221 -79.76 -46.74 -13.48
C GLN A 221 -80.54 -47.04 -14.77
N HIS A 222 -81.60 -47.86 -14.66
CA HIS A 222 -82.99 -47.66 -15.13
C HIS A 222 -83.76 -48.99 -15.34
N PRO A 223 -85.12 -49.08 -15.30
CA PRO A 223 -86.14 -48.05 -14.98
C PRO A 223 -87.30 -48.54 -14.05
N MET A 224 -88.05 -47.61 -13.46
CA MET A 224 -89.51 -47.72 -13.33
C MET A 224 -90.14 -46.34 -13.55
N ASP A 225 -91.10 -46.31 -14.47
CA ASP A 225 -91.95 -45.19 -14.89
C ASP A 225 -92.81 -44.67 -13.70
N LEU A 226 -93.35 -43.43 -13.54
CA LEU A 226 -93.88 -42.36 -14.42
C LEU A 226 -94.21 -41.11 -13.51
N PRO A 227 -94.97 -40.08 -13.95
CA PRO A 227 -94.58 -38.74 -14.43
C PRO A 227 -94.70 -37.58 -13.41
N GLY A 228 -94.02 -36.44 -13.68
CA GLY A 228 -94.37 -35.17 -13.00
C GLY A 228 -93.35 -34.02 -13.13
N THR A 229 -93.54 -33.17 -14.13
CA THR A 229 -93.30 -31.71 -14.14
C THR A 229 -92.16 -31.10 -13.29
N SER A 230 -91.13 -30.54 -13.94
CA SER A 230 -90.88 -29.07 -14.01
C SER A 230 -89.44 -28.72 -14.43
N THR A 231 -89.36 -27.88 -15.48
CA THR A 231 -88.34 -26.86 -15.84
C THR A 231 -86.83 -27.12 -15.64
N PRO A 232 -86.00 -27.01 -16.72
CA PRO A 232 -84.54 -26.98 -16.61
C PRO A 232 -84.03 -25.55 -16.37
N ASN A 233 -83.32 -25.34 -15.26
CA ASN A 233 -82.56 -24.10 -15.05
C ASN A 233 -81.19 -24.17 -15.72
N GLN A 234 -81.01 -23.23 -16.63
CA GLN A 234 -79.77 -22.83 -17.26
C GLN A 234 -78.70 -22.45 -16.25
N LEU A 235 -77.49 -22.98 -16.41
CA LEU A 235 -76.27 -22.21 -16.18
C LEU A 235 -75.34 -22.42 -17.38
N ARG A 236 -75.26 -21.34 -18.14
CA ARG A 236 -74.51 -21.09 -19.36
C ARG A 236 -73.18 -20.45 -18.98
N ALA A 237 -72.08 -21.03 -19.45
CA ALA A 237 -70.87 -20.33 -19.92
C ALA A 237 -69.91 -21.42 -20.42
N SER A 238 -70.02 -21.79 -21.70
CA SER A 238 -69.15 -21.31 -22.78
C SER A 238 -67.80 -22.00 -22.82
N GLN A 239 -67.83 -23.08 -23.58
CA GLN A 239 -66.74 -23.72 -24.30
C GLN A 239 -66.18 -22.73 -25.34
N ASP A 240 -64.93 -22.29 -25.18
CA ASP A 240 -64.16 -21.59 -26.23
C ASP A 240 -62.66 -21.88 -26.05
N PHE A 241 -62.22 -23.03 -26.55
CA PHE A 241 -60.81 -23.25 -26.90
C PHE A 241 -60.74 -24.03 -28.22
N ALA A 242 -60.94 -23.32 -29.32
CA ALA A 242 -60.56 -23.78 -30.65
C ALA A 242 -60.23 -22.59 -31.56
N LYS A 243 -58.99 -22.10 -31.45
CA LYS A 243 -58.13 -21.62 -32.56
C LYS A 243 -56.90 -20.93 -31.96
N ILE A 244 -55.80 -21.67 -31.84
CA ILE A 244 -54.49 -21.04 -31.90
C ILE A 244 -54.10 -21.11 -33.38
N ASP A 245 -54.06 -19.92 -33.98
CA ASP A 245 -53.62 -19.69 -35.34
C ASP A 245 -52.17 -20.17 -35.49
N LYS A 246 -51.90 -20.97 -36.51
CA LYS A 246 -50.54 -21.42 -36.87
C LYS A 246 -49.84 -20.28 -37.60
N LYS A 247 -49.60 -19.13 -36.95
CA LYS A 247 -48.84 -18.04 -37.58
C LYS A 247 -47.86 -17.26 -36.71
N ASP A 248 -47.78 -17.47 -35.39
CA ASP A 248 -46.81 -16.74 -34.55
C ASP A 248 -45.88 -17.66 -33.74
N VAL A 249 -45.34 -18.71 -34.37
CA VAL A 249 -44.11 -19.36 -33.89
C VAL A 249 -43.11 -19.38 -35.05
N ASP A 250 -42.75 -18.18 -35.50
CA ASP A 250 -41.43 -17.94 -36.04
C ASP A 250 -40.74 -16.91 -35.14
N VAL A 251 -40.27 -17.39 -34.00
CA VAL A 251 -39.11 -16.79 -33.34
C VAL A 251 -38.01 -17.83 -33.43
N THR A 252 -37.44 -17.89 -34.63
CA THR A 252 -36.01 -17.92 -34.88
C THR A 252 -35.20 -18.61 -33.76
N LEU A 253 -35.02 -19.92 -33.93
CA LEU A 253 -33.90 -20.66 -33.33
C LEU A 253 -32.58 -20.12 -33.89
N ASN A 254 -32.18 -18.92 -33.46
CA ASN A 254 -30.84 -18.36 -33.68
C ASN A 254 -30.47 -17.54 -32.44
N SER A 255 -30.08 -18.23 -31.38
CA SER A 255 -29.17 -17.65 -30.39
C SER A 255 -28.06 -18.67 -30.22
N GLU A 256 -27.10 -18.61 -31.14
CA GLU A 256 -25.74 -19.07 -30.88
C GLU A 256 -25.32 -18.49 -29.53
N MET A 257 -25.25 -19.34 -28.53
CA MET A 257 -24.61 -19.02 -27.27
C MET A 257 -23.12 -18.75 -27.61
N PRO A 258 -22.60 -17.53 -27.38
CA PRO A 258 -21.19 -17.26 -27.60
C PRO A 258 -20.40 -18.07 -26.58
N TYR A 259 -19.62 -19.05 -27.06
CA TYR A 259 -18.56 -19.64 -26.24
C TYR A 259 -17.63 -18.50 -25.78
N PRO A 260 -17.32 -18.38 -24.47
CA PRO A 260 -16.30 -17.45 -24.04
C PRO A 260 -14.94 -17.98 -24.53
N VAL A 261 -14.47 -17.44 -25.66
CA VAL A 261 -13.09 -17.54 -26.11
C VAL A 261 -12.23 -16.67 -25.21
N ALA A 262 -11.80 -17.23 -24.09
CA ALA A 262 -10.63 -16.77 -23.35
C ALA A 262 -10.19 -17.89 -22.39
N TYR A 263 -9.55 -18.93 -22.94
CA TYR A 263 -8.61 -19.68 -22.13
C TYR A 263 -7.44 -18.73 -21.85
N GLU A 264 -7.47 -18.05 -20.70
CA GLU A 264 -6.27 -17.40 -20.19
C GLU A 264 -5.16 -18.46 -20.14
N LYS A 265 -4.10 -18.20 -20.91
CA LYS A 265 -2.86 -18.97 -20.91
C LYS A 265 -2.47 -19.24 -19.45
N PRO A 266 -2.25 -20.50 -19.03
CA PRO A 266 -1.92 -20.81 -17.65
C PRO A 266 -0.74 -19.94 -17.22
N ARG A 267 -0.95 -19.14 -16.16
CA ARG A 267 0.11 -18.33 -15.56
C ARG A 267 1.30 -19.25 -15.34
N ASP A 268 2.44 -18.86 -15.87
CA ASP A 268 3.64 -19.68 -15.85
C ASP A 268 4.23 -19.62 -14.43
N LEU A 269 3.61 -20.37 -13.49
CA LEU A 269 3.95 -20.39 -12.07
C LEU A 269 5.44 -20.64 -11.85
N SER A 270 6.09 -21.40 -12.75
CA SER A 270 7.52 -21.68 -12.74
C SER A 270 8.38 -20.40 -12.79
N SER A 271 7.99 -19.41 -13.60
CA SER A 271 8.70 -18.13 -13.72
C SER A 271 8.55 -17.27 -12.47
N GLU A 272 7.35 -17.26 -11.88
CA GLU A 272 7.06 -16.53 -10.63
C GLU A 272 7.84 -17.12 -9.44
N PHE A 273 7.89 -18.45 -9.33
CA PHE A 273 8.67 -19.12 -8.29
C PHE A 273 10.17 -18.82 -8.42
N HIS A 274 10.72 -18.83 -9.63
CA HIS A 274 12.14 -18.51 -9.83
C HIS A 274 12.44 -17.04 -9.46
N LYS A 275 11.54 -16.11 -9.80
CA LYS A 275 11.68 -14.69 -9.40
C LYS A 275 11.63 -14.54 -7.87
N LEU A 276 10.70 -15.23 -7.21
CA LEU A 276 10.57 -15.19 -5.75
C LEU A 276 11.83 -15.73 -5.05
N VAL A 277 12.36 -16.86 -5.53
CA VAL A 277 13.60 -17.45 -5.01
C VAL A 277 14.79 -16.49 -5.22
N GLN A 278 14.87 -15.85 -6.38
CA GLN A 278 15.94 -14.90 -6.68
C GLN A 278 15.87 -13.63 -5.81
N VAL A 279 14.67 -13.13 -5.51
CA VAL A 279 14.46 -12.00 -4.60
C VAL A 279 14.82 -12.40 -3.16
N LEU A 280 14.42 -13.58 -2.71
CA LEU A 280 14.76 -14.08 -1.37
C LEU A 280 16.26 -14.34 -1.20
N LEU A 281 16.93 -14.83 -2.25
CA LEU A 281 18.37 -15.06 -2.21
C LEU A 281 19.14 -13.73 -2.21
N SER A 282 18.73 -12.76 -3.03
CA SER A 282 19.32 -11.43 -3.09
C SER A 282 19.17 -10.66 -1.78
N THR A 283 17.99 -10.71 -1.15
CA THR A 283 17.73 -10.06 0.13
C THR A 283 18.52 -10.69 1.27
N LYS A 284 18.61 -12.03 1.32
CA LYS A 284 19.49 -12.70 2.30
C LYS A 284 20.96 -12.32 2.12
N LEU A 285 21.46 -12.28 0.88
CA LEU A 285 22.85 -11.91 0.61
C LEU A 285 23.14 -10.46 1.02
N LEU A 286 22.21 -9.54 0.77
CA LEU A 286 22.32 -8.14 1.20
C LEU A 286 22.40 -8.01 2.73
N ILE A 287 21.58 -8.78 3.46
CA ILE A 287 21.59 -8.78 4.93
C ILE A 287 22.93 -9.31 5.45
N TYR A 288 23.47 -10.38 4.88
CA TYR A 288 24.80 -10.89 5.27
C TYR A 288 25.91 -9.88 4.97
N PHE A 289 25.86 -9.20 3.84
CA PHE A 289 26.83 -8.15 3.50
C PHE A 289 26.76 -6.97 4.48
N LEU A 290 25.55 -6.48 4.77
CA LEU A 290 25.35 -5.39 5.74
C LEU A 290 25.81 -5.81 7.14
N SER A 291 25.51 -7.04 7.55
CA SER A 291 25.95 -7.57 8.85
C SER A 291 27.48 -7.73 8.93
N ALA A 292 28.15 -8.13 7.84
CA ALA A 292 29.60 -8.26 7.80
C ALA A 292 30.31 -6.90 7.81
N VAL A 293 29.77 -5.92 7.05
CA VAL A 293 30.29 -4.53 7.05
C VAL A 293 30.13 -3.91 8.43
N TRP A 294 28.98 -4.08 9.07
CA TRP A 294 28.76 -3.58 10.43
C TRP A 294 29.70 -4.22 11.46
N PHE A 295 29.98 -5.52 11.32
CA PHE A 295 30.92 -6.23 12.18
C PHE A 295 32.37 -5.77 11.99
N LEU A 296 32.76 -5.39 10.77
CA LEU A 296 34.10 -4.86 10.45
C LEU A 296 34.29 -3.40 10.90
N ASP A 297 33.23 -2.59 10.97
CA ASP A 297 33.31 -1.20 11.46
C ASP A 297 33.29 -1.10 13.00
N THR A 298 32.92 -2.18 13.70
CA THR A 298 32.76 -2.19 15.17
C THR A 298 33.98 -2.75 15.92
N PHE A 299 35.03 -3.18 15.20
CA PHE A 299 36.28 -3.74 15.77
C PHE A 299 37.52 -3.16 15.09
#